data_AF-A0A561SL75-F1
#
_entry.id   AF-A0A561SL75-F1
#
_cell.length_a   1.000
_cell.length_b   1.000
_cell.length_c   1.000
_cell.angle_alpha   90.00
_cell.angle_beta   90.00
_cell.angle_gamma   90.00
#
_symmetry.space_group_name_H-M   'P 1'
#
loop_
_entity.id
_entity.type
_entity.pdbx_description
1 polymer ?
#
loop_
_entity_poly.entity_id
_entity_poly.type
_entity_poly.pdbx_seq_one_letter_code
_entity_poly.pdbx_strand_id
1 'polypeptide(L)'
;MTHDELERFVARMLEALCREMWGFAPRMIPHIVRSLGPGRSVLWFAANMPRLLWTMYVLGPLRTHLAAVAVSLHNGCTYCAYGHAFALELIYLRDRGHLFPVDARTLSGWQDLPPRELGRRLRRVLQEAGLHAETLWVDRTLALAAGVARPVDADEARIAHLVRMVGRMNRIAVEAGVEPDEAQNPVNKDHRLKKRYTQLRAATG
;
A
#
# COMPACT_ATOMS: atom_id res chain seq x y z
N MET A 1 27.68 20.42 -6.65
CA MET A 1 26.45 19.69 -7.02
C MET A 1 25.30 20.67 -6.97
N THR A 2 24.62 20.91 -8.08
CA THR A 2 23.43 21.77 -8.16
C THR A 2 22.24 21.12 -7.45
N HIS A 3 21.19 21.89 -7.18
CA HIS A 3 19.97 21.36 -6.57
C HIS A 3 19.36 20.21 -7.40
N ASP A 4 19.30 20.37 -8.73
CA ASP A 4 18.76 19.37 -9.65
C ASP A 4 19.64 18.12 -9.77
N GLU A 5 20.96 18.27 -9.63
CA GLU A 5 21.88 17.13 -9.55
C GLU A 5 21.67 16.35 -8.25
N LEU A 6 21.47 17.05 -7.13
CA LEU A 6 21.19 16.44 -5.83
C LEU A 6 19.85 15.71 -5.83
N GLU A 7 18.79 16.30 -6.40
CA GLU A 7 17.50 15.62 -6.54
C GLU A 7 17.60 14.32 -7.33
N ARG A 8 18.25 14.36 -8.50
CA ARG A 8 18.45 13.16 -9.33
C ARG A 8 19.32 12.11 -8.65
N PHE A 9 20.30 12.54 -7.87
CA PHE A 9 21.12 11.63 -7.08
C PHE A 9 20.30 10.93 -6.00
N VAL A 10 19.57 11.70 -5.19
CA VAL A 10 18.73 11.16 -4.10
C VAL A 10 17.61 10.27 -4.65
N ALA A 11 16.96 10.65 -5.75
CA ALA A 11 15.95 9.80 -6.39
C ALA A 11 16.53 8.44 -6.78
N ARG A 12 17.68 8.40 -7.48
CA ARG A 12 18.33 7.15 -7.88
C ARG A 12 18.75 6.29 -6.68
N MET A 13 19.23 6.91 -5.61
CA MET A 13 19.57 6.23 -4.36
C MET A 13 18.34 5.56 -3.74
N LEU A 14 17.23 6.30 -3.60
CA LEU A 14 15.99 5.77 -3.04
C LEU A 14 15.34 4.71 -3.94
N GLU A 15 15.40 4.87 -5.26
CA GLU A 15 14.96 3.85 -6.22
C GLU A 15 15.77 2.56 -6.09
N ALA A 16 17.10 2.66 -5.89
CA ALA A 16 17.95 1.49 -5.67
C ALA A 16 17.58 0.77 -4.37
N LEU A 17 17.31 1.51 -3.30
CA LEU A 17 16.82 0.93 -2.04
C LEU A 17 15.48 0.20 -2.24
N CYS A 18 14.53 0.81 -2.95
CA CYS A 18 13.25 0.17 -3.23
C CYS A 18 13.39 -1.06 -4.14
N ARG A 19 14.31 -1.04 -5.12
CA ARG A 19 14.63 -2.23 -5.94
C ARG A 19 15.10 -3.39 -5.08
N GLU A 20 15.97 -3.14 -4.11
CA GLU A 20 16.43 -4.17 -3.19
C GLU A 20 15.27 -4.73 -2.34
N MET A 21 14.45 -3.83 -1.79
CA MET A 21 13.34 -4.20 -0.91
C MET A 21 12.23 -4.98 -1.65
N TRP A 22 11.80 -4.49 -2.81
CA TRP A 22 10.56 -4.92 -3.47
C TRP A 22 10.78 -5.51 -4.87
N GLY A 23 12.00 -5.50 -5.39
CA GLY A 23 12.31 -6.00 -6.74
C GLY A 23 12.04 -5.01 -7.86
N PHE A 24 11.65 -3.77 -7.57
CA PHE A 24 11.41 -2.72 -8.56
C PHE A 24 11.65 -1.32 -7.99
N ALA A 25 11.86 -0.34 -8.86
CA ALA A 25 11.91 1.07 -8.49
C ALA A 25 10.52 1.69 -8.70
N PRO A 26 9.80 2.09 -7.64
CA PRO A 26 8.49 2.70 -7.78
C PRO A 26 8.57 4.02 -8.54
N ARG A 27 7.68 4.23 -9.51
CA ARG A 27 7.57 5.48 -10.27
C ARG A 27 7.33 6.68 -9.38
N MET A 28 6.76 6.47 -8.18
CA MET A 28 6.49 7.53 -7.21
C MET A 28 7.77 8.13 -6.57
N ILE A 29 8.92 7.45 -6.59
CA ILE A 29 10.13 7.91 -5.87
C ILE A 29 10.59 9.31 -6.32
N PRO A 30 10.78 9.61 -7.62
CA PRO A 30 11.11 10.96 -8.07
C PRO A 30 10.11 12.03 -7.63
N HIS A 31 8.82 11.71 -7.58
CA HIS A 31 7.77 12.64 -7.16
C HIS A 31 7.83 12.93 -5.67
N ILE A 32 8.16 11.94 -4.84
CA ILE A 32 8.43 12.17 -3.41
C ILE A 32 9.64 13.09 -3.23
N VAL A 33 10.73 12.84 -3.95
CA VAL A 33 11.93 13.67 -3.86
C VAL A 33 11.63 15.11 -4.25
N ARG A 34 10.92 15.32 -5.37
CA ARG A 34 10.52 16.65 -5.84
C ARG A 34 9.57 17.37 -4.88
N SER A 35 8.59 16.66 -4.31
CA SER A 35 7.60 17.25 -3.41
C SER A 35 8.18 17.62 -2.04
N LEU A 36 9.11 16.80 -1.52
CA LEU A 36 9.71 17.03 -0.19
C LEU A 36 11.00 17.85 -0.24
N GLY A 37 11.71 17.81 -1.36
CA GLY A 37 13.10 18.18 -1.48
C GLY A 37 14.03 17.02 -1.10
N PRO A 38 15.28 17.00 -1.62
CA PRO A 38 16.18 15.86 -1.50
C PRO A 38 16.50 15.48 -0.06
N GLY A 39 16.96 16.43 0.78
CA GLY A 39 17.30 16.13 2.17
C GLY A 39 16.10 15.66 3.01
N ARG A 40 14.95 16.33 2.85
CA ARG A 40 13.72 15.98 3.58
C ARG A 40 13.14 14.65 3.13
N SER A 41 13.30 14.26 1.87
CA SER A 41 12.87 12.94 1.40
C SER A 41 13.67 11.82 2.08
N VAL A 42 15.00 11.95 2.16
CA VAL A 42 15.85 10.98 2.88
C VAL A 42 15.44 10.86 4.34
N LEU A 43 15.26 12.00 5.03
CA LEU A 43 14.81 12.00 6.43
C LEU A 43 13.42 11.36 6.59
N TRP A 44 12.50 11.64 5.66
CA TRP A 44 11.17 11.05 5.67
C TRP A 44 11.22 9.54 5.49
N PHE A 45 12.02 9.02 4.56
CA PHE A 45 12.23 7.57 4.38
C PHE A 45 12.86 6.95 5.63
N ALA A 46 13.92 7.55 6.18
CA ALA A 46 14.59 7.06 7.39
C ALA A 46 13.66 7.01 8.61
N ALA A 47 12.73 7.95 8.73
CA ALA A 47 11.76 7.98 9.83
C ALA A 47 10.59 6.98 9.65
N ASN A 48 10.13 6.75 8.41
CA ASN A 48 8.91 5.98 8.15
C ASN A 48 9.18 4.50 7.80
N MET A 49 10.24 4.20 7.03
CA MET A 49 10.49 2.84 6.55
C MET A 49 10.77 1.83 7.67
N PRO A 50 11.61 2.11 8.68
CA PRO A 50 11.80 1.18 9.79
C PRO A 50 10.51 0.88 10.55
N ARG A 51 9.67 1.91 10.75
CA ARG A 51 8.37 1.78 11.43
C ARG A 51 7.38 0.98 10.60
N LEU A 52 7.39 1.14 9.29
CA LEU A 52 6.59 0.33 8.36
C LEU A 52 7.02 -1.14 8.42
N LEU A 53 8.32 -1.41 8.33
CA LEU A 53 8.86 -2.78 8.39
C LEU A 53 8.54 -3.45 9.73
N TRP A 54 8.68 -2.72 10.83
CA TRP A 54 8.28 -3.20 12.15
C TRP A 54 6.77 -3.44 12.26
N THR A 55 5.96 -2.59 11.64
CA THR A 55 4.51 -2.79 11.56
C THR A 55 4.16 -4.07 10.79
N MET A 56 4.82 -4.32 9.65
CA MET A 56 4.65 -5.56 8.91
C MET A 56 5.08 -6.80 9.71
N TYR A 57 6.12 -6.67 10.54
CA TYR A 57 6.56 -7.75 11.43
C TYR A 57 5.53 -8.04 12.53
N VAL A 58 4.99 -7.01 13.19
CA VAL A 58 4.06 -7.17 14.32
C VAL A 58 2.63 -7.50 13.88
N LEU A 59 2.08 -6.74 12.94
CA LEU A 59 0.69 -6.92 12.49
C LEU A 59 0.55 -7.97 11.39
N GLY A 60 1.67 -8.37 10.78
CA GLY A 60 1.69 -9.17 9.57
C GLY A 60 1.54 -8.32 8.29
N PRO A 61 2.08 -8.80 7.16
CA PRO A 61 2.06 -8.05 5.90
C PRO A 61 0.65 -7.96 5.30
N LEU A 62 -0.20 -8.99 5.48
CA LEU A 62 -1.58 -8.98 4.99
C LEU A 62 -2.39 -7.81 5.57
N ARG A 63 -2.43 -7.69 6.91
CA ARG A 63 -3.15 -6.60 7.59
C ARG A 63 -2.57 -5.24 7.26
N THR A 64 -1.23 -5.14 7.21
CA THR A 64 -0.55 -3.89 6.88
C THR A 64 -0.91 -3.39 5.48
N HIS A 65 -0.91 -4.28 4.48
CA HIS A 65 -1.32 -3.92 3.13
C HIS A 65 -2.81 -3.65 3.01
N LEU A 66 -3.67 -4.40 3.70
CA LEU A 66 -5.10 -4.12 3.74
C LEU A 66 -5.40 -2.74 4.35
N ALA A 67 -4.72 -2.36 5.42
CA ALA A 67 -4.84 -1.03 6.00
C ALA A 67 -4.38 0.04 5.00
N ALA A 68 -3.25 -0.16 4.32
CA ALA A 68 -2.75 0.77 3.32
C ALA A 68 -3.68 0.87 2.09
N VAL A 69 -4.34 -0.22 1.69
CA VAL A 69 -5.42 -0.24 0.68
C VAL A 69 -6.59 0.63 1.15
N ALA A 70 -7.11 0.39 2.35
CA ALA A 70 -8.25 1.14 2.88
C ALA A 70 -7.96 2.64 2.97
N VAL A 71 -6.77 3.02 3.46
CA VAL A 71 -6.30 4.42 3.49
C VAL A 71 -6.22 5.01 2.08
N SER A 72 -5.65 4.26 1.12
CA SER A 72 -5.45 4.76 -0.24
C SER A 72 -6.77 4.95 -0.98
N LEU A 73 -7.73 4.03 -0.81
CA LEU A 73 -9.08 4.19 -1.35
C LEU A 73 -9.80 5.37 -0.70
N HIS A 74 -9.71 5.53 0.62
CA HIS A 74 -10.28 6.68 1.33
C HIS A 74 -9.72 8.02 0.82
N ASN A 75 -8.43 8.05 0.46
CA ASN A 75 -7.76 9.24 -0.03
C ASN A 75 -7.84 9.42 -1.56
N GLY A 76 -8.60 8.60 -2.29
CA GLY A 76 -8.76 8.73 -3.74
C GLY A 76 -7.52 8.34 -4.56
N CYS A 77 -6.60 7.52 -4.01
CA CYS A 77 -5.31 7.24 -4.63
C CYS A 77 -5.22 5.85 -5.29
N THR A 78 -5.47 5.81 -6.60
CA THR A 78 -5.41 4.58 -7.41
C THR A 78 -4.03 3.93 -7.40
N TYR A 79 -2.95 4.71 -7.50
CA TYR A 79 -1.56 4.20 -7.48
C TYR A 79 -1.27 3.33 -6.25
N CYS A 80 -1.48 3.92 -5.06
CA CYS A 80 -1.19 3.25 -3.80
C CYS A 80 -2.20 2.14 -3.53
N ALA A 81 -3.49 2.34 -3.85
CA ALA A 81 -4.51 1.31 -3.71
C ALA A 81 -4.14 0.07 -4.52
N TYR A 82 -3.76 0.24 -5.79
CA TYR A 82 -3.33 -0.86 -6.64
C TYR A 82 -2.07 -1.56 -6.10
N GLY A 83 -1.00 -0.82 -5.80
CA GLY A 83 0.26 -1.42 -5.36
C GLY A 83 0.16 -2.20 -4.05
N HIS A 84 -0.68 -1.74 -3.12
CA HIS A 84 -0.96 -2.48 -1.87
C HIS A 84 -1.97 -3.60 -2.07
N ALA A 85 -2.97 -3.44 -2.94
CA ALA A 85 -3.91 -4.51 -3.27
C ALA A 85 -3.19 -5.66 -3.97
N PHE A 86 -2.28 -5.38 -4.90
CA PHE A 86 -1.55 -6.43 -5.59
C PHE A 86 -0.60 -7.17 -4.64
N ALA A 87 0.03 -6.47 -3.70
CA ALA A 87 0.79 -7.12 -2.62
C ALA A 87 -0.11 -8.01 -1.76
N LEU A 88 -1.30 -7.54 -1.38
CA LEU A 88 -2.30 -8.29 -0.62
C LEU A 88 -2.69 -9.58 -1.35
N GLU A 89 -2.98 -9.52 -2.65
CA GLU A 89 -3.34 -10.68 -3.46
C GLU A 89 -2.23 -11.73 -3.54
N LEU A 90 -0.99 -11.30 -3.76
CA LEU A 90 0.16 -12.21 -3.81
C LEU A 90 0.39 -12.88 -2.46
N ILE A 91 0.33 -12.11 -1.37
CA ILE A 91 0.41 -12.66 0.00
C ILE A 91 -0.71 -13.67 0.24
N TYR A 92 -1.94 -13.31 -0.12
CA TYR A 92 -3.10 -14.19 0.05
C TYR A 92 -2.95 -15.49 -0.74
N LEU A 93 -2.53 -15.43 -2.00
CA LEU A 93 -2.29 -16.63 -2.82
C LEU A 93 -1.18 -17.50 -2.25
N ARG A 94 -0.09 -16.90 -1.76
CA ARG A 94 1.02 -17.64 -1.12
C ARG A 94 0.54 -18.38 0.12
N ASP A 95 -0.24 -17.70 0.97
CA ASP A 95 -0.59 -18.21 2.30
C ASP A 95 -1.82 -19.13 2.27
N ARG A 96 -2.76 -18.93 1.34
CA ARG A 96 -4.03 -19.67 1.25
C ARG A 96 -4.10 -20.61 0.06
N GLY A 97 -3.19 -20.50 -0.90
CA GLY A 97 -3.13 -21.38 -2.07
C GLY A 97 -4.19 -21.13 -3.14
N HIS A 98 -5.07 -20.14 -2.96
CA HIS A 98 -6.09 -19.75 -3.93
C HIS A 98 -6.17 -18.22 -4.07
N LEU A 99 -6.83 -17.74 -5.12
CA LEU A 99 -6.95 -16.31 -5.41
C LEU A 99 -7.77 -15.57 -4.34
N PHE A 100 -7.42 -14.31 -4.11
CA PHE A 100 -8.27 -13.37 -3.38
C PHE A 100 -9.54 -13.07 -4.20
N PRO A 101 -10.72 -12.85 -3.59
CA PRO A 101 -11.98 -12.78 -4.33
C PRO A 101 -12.04 -11.67 -5.39
N VAL A 102 -11.35 -10.54 -5.17
CA VAL A 102 -11.33 -9.39 -6.07
C VAL A 102 -9.89 -9.07 -6.47
N ASP A 103 -9.65 -8.79 -7.75
CA ASP A 103 -8.32 -8.42 -8.23
C ASP A 103 -7.95 -6.96 -7.91
N ALA A 104 -6.65 -6.64 -7.89
CA ALA A 104 -6.15 -5.32 -7.55
C ALA A 104 -6.64 -4.22 -8.47
N ARG A 105 -6.90 -4.48 -9.77
CA ARG A 105 -7.44 -3.43 -10.66
C ARG A 105 -8.87 -3.11 -10.24
N THR A 106 -9.72 -4.13 -10.10
CA THR A 106 -11.10 -3.96 -9.65
C THR A 106 -11.17 -3.26 -8.29
N LEU A 107 -10.32 -3.68 -7.34
CA LEU A 107 -10.29 -3.10 -6.00
C LEU A 107 -9.80 -1.65 -6.02
N SER A 108 -8.75 -1.35 -6.81
CA SER A 108 -8.23 0.01 -6.94
C SER A 108 -9.21 0.99 -7.56
N GLY A 109 -10.18 0.49 -8.36
CA GLY A 109 -11.26 1.27 -8.96
C GLY A 109 -12.37 1.70 -7.99
N TRP A 110 -12.23 1.44 -6.70
CA TRP A 110 -13.20 1.82 -5.67
C TRP A 110 -12.90 3.18 -5.01
N GLN A 111 -11.94 3.93 -5.54
CA GLN A 111 -11.45 5.17 -4.93
C GLN A 111 -12.52 6.27 -4.82
N ASP A 112 -13.54 6.24 -5.68
CA ASP A 112 -14.63 7.23 -5.71
C ASP A 112 -15.86 6.82 -4.90
N LEU A 113 -15.81 5.68 -4.20
CA LEU A 113 -16.94 5.22 -3.41
C LEU A 113 -17.15 6.07 -2.15
N PRO A 114 -18.40 6.38 -1.76
CA PRO A 114 -18.68 6.99 -0.47
C PRO A 114 -18.13 6.14 0.68
N PRO A 115 -17.61 6.73 1.78
CA PRO A 115 -16.92 5.99 2.84
C PRO A 115 -17.72 4.82 3.44
N ARG A 116 -19.04 5.00 3.62
CA ARG A 116 -19.93 3.92 4.11
C ARG A 116 -20.04 2.77 3.12
N GLU A 117 -20.07 3.07 1.82
CA GLU A 117 -20.12 2.05 0.77
C GLU A 117 -18.77 1.33 0.64
N LEU A 118 -17.67 2.08 0.67
CA LEU A 118 -16.32 1.53 0.68
C LEU A 118 -16.13 0.51 1.82
N GLY A 119 -16.49 0.88 3.05
CA GLY A 119 -16.42 -0.02 4.20
C GLY A 119 -17.28 -1.28 4.02
N ARG A 120 -18.52 -1.15 3.52
CA ARG A 120 -19.39 -2.30 3.24
C ARG A 120 -18.79 -3.26 2.22
N ARG A 121 -18.24 -2.75 1.11
CA ARG A 121 -17.64 -3.59 0.07
C ARG A 121 -16.37 -4.29 0.54
N LEU A 122 -15.49 -3.58 1.24
CA LEU A 122 -14.27 -4.18 1.80
C LEU A 122 -14.63 -5.29 2.80
N ARG A 123 -15.60 -5.08 3.70
CA ARG A 123 -16.06 -6.13 4.63
C ARG A 123 -16.57 -7.36 3.91
N ARG A 124 -17.38 -7.18 2.85
CA ARG A 124 -17.91 -8.30 2.07
C ARG A 124 -16.78 -9.14 1.45
N VAL A 125 -15.83 -8.50 0.77
CA VAL A 125 -14.69 -9.21 0.15
C VAL A 125 -13.86 -9.95 1.20
N LEU A 126 -13.65 -9.34 2.36
CA LEU A 126 -12.91 -9.99 3.45
C LEU A 126 -13.67 -11.18 4.05
N GLN A 127 -15.01 -11.10 4.14
CA GLN A 127 -15.83 -12.23 4.57
C GLN A 127 -15.77 -13.37 3.56
N GLU A 128 -15.88 -13.07 2.27
CA GLU A 128 -15.73 -14.04 1.17
C GLU A 128 -14.34 -14.69 1.16
N ALA A 129 -13.30 -13.93 1.55
CA ALA A 129 -11.93 -14.43 1.70
C ALA A 129 -11.66 -15.18 3.02
N GLY A 130 -12.67 -15.36 3.89
CA GLY A 130 -12.48 -15.97 5.21
C GLY A 130 -11.54 -15.17 6.13
N LEU A 131 -11.48 -13.85 5.96
CA LEU A 131 -10.68 -12.90 6.75
C LEU A 131 -11.55 -12.11 7.72
N HIS A 132 -12.39 -12.80 8.50
CA HIS A 132 -13.37 -12.16 9.37
C HIS A 132 -12.75 -11.18 10.38
N ALA A 133 -11.61 -11.53 10.97
CA ALA A 133 -10.90 -10.64 11.92
C ALA A 133 -10.46 -9.31 11.26
N GLU A 134 -10.14 -9.33 9.97
CA GLU A 134 -9.67 -8.15 9.25
C GLU A 134 -10.79 -7.15 8.91
N THR A 135 -12.06 -7.59 8.99
CA THR A 135 -13.21 -6.69 8.82
C THR A 135 -13.23 -5.58 9.88
N LEU A 136 -12.91 -5.92 11.13
CA LEU A 136 -12.78 -4.97 12.24
C LEU A 136 -11.63 -3.99 11.97
N TRP A 137 -10.49 -4.49 11.50
CA TRP A 137 -9.32 -3.66 11.21
C TRP A 137 -9.54 -2.69 10.06
N VAL A 138 -10.31 -3.06 9.03
CA VAL A 138 -10.72 -2.12 7.98
C VAL A 138 -11.57 -0.99 8.55
N ASP A 139 -12.57 -1.30 9.36
CA ASP A 139 -13.45 -0.29 9.95
C ASP A 139 -12.67 0.68 10.85
N ARG A 140 -11.76 0.14 11.69
CA ARG A 140 -10.87 0.96 12.52
C ARG A 140 -9.91 1.79 11.68
N THR A 141 -9.34 1.25 10.61
CA THR A 141 -8.45 1.98 9.70
C THR A 141 -9.18 3.15 9.03
N LEU A 142 -10.38 2.93 8.50
CA LEU A 142 -11.19 3.98 7.87
C LEU A 142 -11.60 5.06 8.88
N ALA A 143 -11.94 4.68 10.12
CA ALA A 143 -12.26 5.64 11.18
C ALA A 143 -11.05 6.50 11.57
N LEU A 144 -9.86 5.91 11.65
CA LEU A 144 -8.61 6.63 11.89
C LEU A 144 -8.25 7.55 10.71
N ALA A 145 -8.44 7.08 9.47
CA ALA A 145 -8.19 7.86 8.26
C ALA A 145 -9.12 9.08 8.15
N ALA A 146 -10.40 8.90 8.50
CA ALA A 146 -11.39 9.98 8.53
C ALA A 146 -11.22 10.94 9.73
N GLY A 147 -10.29 10.69 10.65
CA GLY A 147 -10.06 11.51 11.84
C GLY A 147 -11.20 11.46 12.88
N VAL A 148 -12.13 10.51 12.76
CA VAL A 148 -13.27 10.35 13.69
C VAL A 148 -12.92 9.47 14.90
N ALA A 149 -11.79 8.77 14.84
CA ALA A 149 -11.26 7.95 15.93
C ALA A 149 -9.81 8.35 16.29
N ARG A 150 -9.41 8.03 17.52
CA ARG A 150 -8.02 8.10 17.99
C ARG A 150 -7.54 6.69 18.32
N PRO A 151 -6.24 6.38 18.12
CA PRO A 151 -5.70 5.07 18.45
C PRO A 151 -5.80 4.83 19.96
N VAL A 152 -6.32 3.66 20.37
CA VAL A 152 -6.49 3.31 21.79
C VAL A 152 -5.44 2.33 22.32
N ASP A 153 -4.69 1.68 21.43
CA ASP A 153 -3.64 0.72 21.79
C ASP A 153 -2.43 0.82 20.84
N ALA A 154 -1.44 -0.07 21.06
CA ALA A 154 -0.20 -0.09 20.30
C ALA A 154 -0.39 -0.51 18.83
N ASP A 155 -1.37 -1.35 18.53
CA ASP A 155 -1.64 -1.83 17.17
C ASP A 155 -2.37 -0.75 16.37
N GLU A 156 -3.38 -0.10 16.95
CA GLU A 156 -4.02 1.07 16.36
C GLU A 156 -3.05 2.23 16.21
N ALA A 157 -2.07 2.41 17.10
CA ALA A 157 -1.02 3.41 16.92
C ALA A 157 -0.14 3.12 15.69
N ARG A 158 0.05 1.85 15.31
CA ARG A 158 0.72 1.46 14.07
C ARG A 158 -0.15 1.76 12.85
N ILE A 159 -1.44 1.46 12.92
CA ILE A 159 -2.39 1.83 11.86
C ILE A 159 -2.44 3.35 11.69
N ALA A 160 -2.50 4.12 12.77
CA ALA A 160 -2.47 5.58 12.72
C ALA A 160 -1.16 6.11 12.12
N HIS A 161 -0.02 5.44 12.34
CA HIS A 161 1.22 5.73 11.63
C HIS A 161 1.09 5.46 10.12
N LEU A 162 0.52 4.32 9.71
CA LEU A 162 0.25 4.03 8.30
C LEU A 162 -0.65 5.08 7.67
N VAL A 163 -1.74 5.50 8.33
CA VAL A 163 -2.63 6.57 7.88
C VAL A 163 -1.84 7.84 7.54
N ARG A 164 -0.93 8.27 8.41
CA ARG A 164 -0.11 9.48 8.17
C ARG A 164 0.91 9.28 7.04
N MET A 165 1.64 8.16 7.07
CA MET A 165 2.67 7.85 6.10
C MET A 165 2.08 7.68 4.69
N VAL A 166 1.12 6.77 4.56
CA VAL A 166 0.43 6.45 3.30
C VAL A 166 -0.39 7.65 2.85
N GLY A 167 -1.06 8.38 3.75
CA GLY A 167 -1.78 9.60 3.39
C GLY A 167 -0.89 10.67 2.76
N ARG A 168 0.37 10.80 3.20
CA ARG A 168 1.33 11.70 2.53
C ARG A 168 1.73 11.18 1.15
N MET A 169 1.98 9.88 1.01
CA MET A 169 2.27 9.27 -0.30
C MET A 169 1.08 9.41 -1.27
N ASN A 170 -0.15 9.20 -0.78
CA ASN A 170 -1.37 9.32 -1.56
C ASN A 170 -1.53 10.72 -2.16
N ARG A 171 -1.36 11.77 -1.34
CA ARG A 171 -1.43 13.15 -1.84
C ARG A 171 -0.43 13.40 -2.96
N ILE A 172 0.83 13.02 -2.75
CA ILE A 172 1.89 13.19 -3.76
C ILE A 172 1.55 12.42 -5.04
N ALA A 173 1.07 11.18 -4.92
CA ALA A 173 0.74 10.34 -6.07
C ALA A 173 -0.46 10.89 -6.87
N VAL A 174 -1.49 11.38 -6.18
CA VAL A 174 -2.67 12.00 -6.79
C VAL A 174 -2.29 13.30 -7.49
N GLU A 175 -1.57 14.19 -6.82
CA GLU A 175 -1.11 15.47 -7.38
C GLU A 175 -0.22 15.27 -8.62
N ALA A 176 0.59 14.20 -8.63
CA ALA A 176 1.48 13.89 -9.73
C ALA A 176 0.88 12.99 -10.82
N GLY A 177 -0.36 12.50 -10.67
CA GLY A 177 -0.98 11.58 -11.61
C GLY A 177 -0.17 10.30 -11.82
N VAL A 178 0.37 9.71 -10.76
CA VAL A 178 1.26 8.54 -10.88
C VAL A 178 0.45 7.30 -11.27
N GLU A 179 0.83 6.67 -12.37
CA GLU A 179 0.19 5.45 -12.86
C GLU A 179 0.59 4.21 -12.04
N PRO A 180 -0.32 3.25 -11.81
CA PRO A 180 -0.04 2.02 -11.06
C PRO A 180 1.19 1.23 -11.56
N ASP A 181 1.94 0.67 -10.61
CA ASP A 181 3.17 -0.11 -10.85
C ASP A 181 3.01 -1.60 -10.48
N GLU A 182 3.76 -2.05 -9.47
CA GLU A 182 3.91 -3.43 -9.01
C GLU A 182 3.61 -3.50 -7.50
N ALA A 183 3.63 -4.72 -6.95
CA ALA A 183 3.35 -4.95 -5.54
C ALA A 183 4.45 -4.36 -4.62
N GLN A 184 4.07 -3.49 -3.68
CA GLN A 184 4.99 -2.82 -2.75
C GLN A 184 5.38 -3.69 -1.55
N ASN A 185 5.87 -4.91 -1.81
CA ASN A 185 6.24 -5.88 -0.78
C ASN A 185 7.31 -6.85 -1.30
N PRO A 186 8.18 -7.42 -0.45
CA PRO A 186 9.17 -8.42 -0.88
C PRO A 186 8.59 -9.62 -1.65
N VAL A 187 7.31 -9.99 -1.41
CA VAL A 187 6.61 -11.04 -2.17
C VAL A 187 6.61 -10.79 -3.69
N ASN A 188 6.74 -9.53 -4.12
CA ASN A 188 6.81 -9.15 -5.52
C ASN A 188 8.04 -9.74 -6.25
N LYS A 189 9.09 -10.09 -5.50
CA LYS A 189 10.29 -10.75 -6.02
C LYS A 189 10.06 -12.23 -6.37
N ASP A 190 8.95 -12.83 -5.95
CA ASP A 190 8.63 -14.21 -6.27
C ASP A 190 8.01 -14.33 -7.68
N HIS A 191 8.88 -14.50 -8.67
CA HIS A 191 8.47 -14.67 -10.07
C HIS A 191 7.60 -15.92 -10.31
N ARG A 192 7.78 -17.00 -9.53
CA ARG A 192 6.98 -18.22 -9.68
C ARG A 192 5.57 -17.98 -9.18
N LEU A 193 5.42 -17.31 -8.04
CA LEU A 193 4.13 -16.90 -7.49
C LEU A 193 3.41 -15.94 -8.44
N LYS A 194 4.10 -14.93 -9.00
CA LYS A 194 3.48 -14.02 -9.98
C LYS A 194 3.02 -14.77 -11.24
N LYS A 195 3.83 -15.71 -11.75
CA LYS A 195 3.42 -16.57 -12.89
C LYS A 195 2.18 -17.40 -12.56
N ARG A 196 2.15 -18.04 -11.38
CA ARG A 196 0.99 -18.80 -10.90
C ARG A 196 -0.25 -17.91 -10.76
N TYR A 197 -0.08 -16.72 -10.19
CA TYR A 197 -1.14 -15.72 -10.06
C TYR A 197 -1.76 -15.37 -11.41
N THR A 198 -0.93 -15.03 -12.40
CA THR A 198 -1.40 -14.72 -13.76
C THR A 198 -2.13 -15.90 -14.40
N GLN A 199 -1.61 -17.12 -14.26
CA GLN A 199 -2.25 -18.33 -14.79
C GLN A 199 -3.63 -18.57 -14.17
N LEU A 200 -3.74 -18.48 -12.84
CA LEU A 200 -5.02 -18.66 -12.14
C LEU A 200 -6.02 -17.57 -12.53
N ARG A 201 -5.59 -16.30 -12.60
CA ARG A 201 -6.47 -15.18 -12.99
C ARG A 201 -6.99 -15.32 -14.41
N ALA A 202 -6.15 -15.77 -15.34
CA ALA A 202 -6.54 -16.03 -16.73
C ALA A 202 -7.51 -17.21 -16.88
N ALA A 203 -7.54 -18.16 -15.94
CA ALA A 203 -8.47 -19.29 -15.95
C ALA A 203 -9.84 -18.95 -15.35
N THR A 204 -9.94 -17.86 -14.58
CA THR A 204 -11.19 -17.37 -13.96
C THR A 204 -11.86 -16.22 -14.71
N GLY A 205 -11.21 -15.67 -15.75
CA GLY A 205 -11.72 -14.60 -16.61
C GLY A 205 -12.20 -15.14 -17.94
#